data_AF-A0A1J3CTD7-F1
#
_entry.id   AF-A0A1J3CTD7-F1
#
_cell.length_a   1.000
_cell.length_b   1.000
_cell.length_c   1.000
_cell.angle_alpha   90.00
_cell.angle_beta   90.00
_cell.angle_gamma   90.00
#
_symmetry.space_group_name_H-M   'P 1'
#
loop_
_entity.id
_entity.type
_entity.pdbx_description
1 polymer ?
#
loop_
_entity_poly.entity_id
_entity_poly.type
_entity_poly.pdbx_seq_one_letter_code
_entity_poly.pdbx_strand_id
1 'polypeptide(L)'
;LGKEKEARLAVEKLQAALTEELGKTQGELQTANQRIHAVNDMYKLLQEYNSSLQLYNSKLQGDLDEAHETIKRGEKERTGIVENIGNLKGQFKALQDQLAASKVSQDDIMKQKDELVNEIVGLKVEIQQVKDDRDRHIMEVKNLQAEATKQNDFKDIISELESKRSSQNKEIEELQDQLVASERKLQVADLSTFEKINEFEEQKESIIELKSRLEEAELKLIEGEKLRKKLHNTIQELKGNIRVFCRVRPLLSGENSSEEAKTISYPTSLEALGRGIDLMQNGQKHCFTFDKVFVPSASQEDIFVEISQLVQSALDGYKVCIFAYGQTGSGKTYTMMGRPGNPE
;
A
#
# COMPACT_ATOMS: atom_id res chain seq x y z
N LEU A 1 -51.18 -27.46 -226.95
CA LEU A 1 -51.68 -28.10 -225.70
C LEU A 1 -50.59 -28.04 -224.63
N GLY A 2 -50.89 -27.44 -223.48
CA GLY A 2 -50.46 -27.92 -222.17
C GLY A 2 -49.16 -27.40 -221.57
N LYS A 3 -48.00 -27.64 -222.17
CA LYS A 3 -46.76 -27.72 -221.37
C LYS A 3 -45.86 -26.48 -221.32
N GLU A 4 -46.07 -25.46 -222.14
CA GLU A 4 -45.09 -24.35 -222.23
C GLU A 4 -45.33 -23.21 -221.22
N LYS A 5 -46.53 -23.14 -220.62
CA LYS A 5 -46.92 -22.06 -219.70
C LYS A 5 -46.38 -22.25 -218.27
N GLU A 6 -46.06 -23.48 -217.88
CA GLU A 6 -45.56 -23.79 -216.53
C GLU A 6 -44.06 -23.55 -216.37
N ALA A 7 -43.28 -23.60 -217.44
CA ALA A 7 -41.83 -23.43 -217.34
C ALA A 7 -41.39 -21.96 -217.15
N ARG A 8 -42.10 -20.99 -217.75
CA ARG A 8 -41.69 -19.57 -217.69
C ARG A 8 -41.93 -18.94 -216.31
N LEU A 9 -42.96 -19.39 -215.58
CA LEU A 9 -43.29 -18.86 -214.26
C LEU A 9 -42.32 -19.31 -213.15
N ALA A 10 -41.58 -20.40 -213.37
CA ALA A 10 -40.63 -20.92 -212.39
C ALA A 10 -39.31 -20.12 -212.37
N VAL A 11 -38.92 -19.48 -213.48
CA VAL A 11 -37.60 -18.83 -213.59
C VAL A 11 -37.57 -17.44 -212.96
N GLU A 12 -38.58 -16.60 -213.13
CA GLU A 12 -38.47 -15.22 -212.61
C GLU A 12 -38.65 -15.12 -211.09
N LYS A 13 -39.31 -16.09 -210.45
CA LYS A 13 -39.35 -16.18 -208.98
C LYS A 13 -37.96 -16.39 -208.36
N LEU A 14 -37.02 -16.99 -209.08
CA LEU A 14 -35.63 -17.15 -208.63
C LEU A 14 -34.84 -15.83 -208.73
N GLN A 15 -35.16 -14.97 -209.69
CA GLN A 15 -34.46 -13.69 -209.86
C GLN A 15 -34.82 -12.68 -208.75
N ALA A 16 -36.05 -12.74 -208.24
CA ALA A 16 -36.47 -11.99 -207.05
C ALA A 16 -35.75 -12.46 -205.78
N ALA A 17 -35.50 -13.78 -205.64
CA ALA A 17 -34.86 -14.34 -204.46
C ALA A 17 -33.37 -13.94 -204.33
N LEU A 18 -32.65 -13.88 -205.44
CA LEU A 18 -31.20 -13.60 -205.41
C LEU A 18 -30.86 -12.13 -205.10
N THR A 19 -31.75 -11.20 -205.45
CA THR A 19 -31.52 -9.76 -205.24
C THR A 19 -31.78 -9.37 -203.77
N GLU A 20 -32.70 -10.07 -203.10
CA GLU A 20 -32.97 -9.89 -201.67
C GLU A 20 -31.80 -10.40 -200.79
N GLU A 21 -31.12 -11.46 -201.23
CA GLU A 21 -29.99 -12.05 -200.51
C GLU A 21 -28.73 -11.16 -200.55
N LEU A 22 -28.52 -10.45 -201.66
CA LEU A 22 -27.37 -9.54 -201.84
C LEU A 22 -27.49 -8.25 -200.99
N GLY A 23 -28.69 -7.74 -200.77
CA GLY A 23 -28.89 -6.58 -199.88
C GLY A 23 -28.68 -6.93 -198.41
N LYS A 24 -29.07 -8.14 -198.00
CA LYS A 24 -28.95 -8.61 -196.61
C LYS A 24 -27.50 -8.69 -196.14
N THR A 25 -26.61 -9.16 -197.02
CA THR A 25 -25.17 -9.27 -196.73
C THR A 25 -24.47 -7.91 -196.56
N GLN A 26 -24.94 -6.86 -197.26
CA GLN A 26 -24.41 -5.51 -197.10
C GLN A 26 -24.80 -4.88 -195.75
N GLY A 27 -25.98 -5.20 -195.23
CA GLY A 27 -26.40 -4.80 -193.87
C GLY A 27 -25.63 -5.52 -192.76
N GLU A 28 -25.25 -6.77 -192.99
CA GLU A 28 -24.48 -7.56 -192.01
C GLU A 28 -23.05 -7.01 -191.82
N LEU A 29 -22.41 -6.52 -192.89
CA LEU A 29 -21.04 -5.97 -192.83
C LEU A 29 -20.97 -4.67 -192.01
N GLN A 30 -21.96 -3.78 -192.14
CA GLN A 30 -21.99 -2.52 -191.38
C GLN A 30 -22.20 -2.77 -189.88
N THR A 31 -22.99 -3.79 -189.54
CA THR A 31 -23.25 -4.19 -188.15
C THR A 31 -21.99 -4.78 -187.50
N ALA A 32 -21.13 -5.47 -188.26
CA ALA A 32 -19.88 -6.03 -187.75
C ALA A 32 -18.87 -4.94 -187.35
N ASN A 33 -18.74 -3.86 -188.12
CA ASN A 33 -17.83 -2.75 -187.79
C ASN A 33 -18.23 -2.00 -186.51
N GLN A 34 -19.54 -1.85 -186.25
CA GLN A 34 -20.01 -1.25 -184.99
C GLN A 34 -19.67 -2.12 -183.77
N ARG A 35 -19.62 -3.45 -183.92
CA ARG A 35 -19.21 -4.35 -182.83
C ARG A 35 -17.73 -4.24 -182.50
N ILE A 36 -16.87 -4.04 -183.50
CA ILE A 36 -15.42 -3.91 -183.27
C ILE A 36 -15.11 -2.64 -182.45
N HIS A 37 -15.78 -1.52 -182.72
CA HIS A 37 -15.59 -0.29 -181.94
C HIS A 37 -16.04 -0.45 -180.48
N ALA A 38 -17.19 -1.08 -180.23
CA ALA A 38 -17.70 -1.30 -178.89
C ALA A 38 -16.79 -2.19 -178.02
N VAL A 39 -16.13 -3.19 -178.63
CA VAL A 39 -15.20 -4.07 -177.91
C VAL A 39 -13.93 -3.32 -177.49
N ASN A 40 -13.45 -2.39 -178.30
CA ASN A 40 -12.23 -1.65 -178.00
C ASN A 40 -12.43 -0.65 -176.83
N ASP A 41 -13.59 0.01 -176.78
CA ASP A 41 -13.95 0.89 -175.65
C ASP A 41 -14.12 0.10 -174.35
N MET A 42 -14.71 -1.09 -174.42
CA MET A 42 -14.84 -1.97 -173.26
C MET A 42 -13.48 -2.44 -172.73
N TYR A 43 -12.49 -2.69 -173.60
CA TYR A 43 -11.14 -3.08 -173.18
C TYR A 43 -10.44 -1.96 -172.40
N LYS A 44 -10.63 -0.71 -172.82
CA LYS A 44 -10.07 0.47 -172.13
C LYS A 44 -10.66 0.64 -170.73
N LEU A 45 -11.98 0.44 -170.59
CA LEU A 45 -12.66 0.50 -169.30
C LEU A 45 -12.19 -0.60 -168.33
N LEU A 46 -11.96 -1.81 -168.85
CA LEU A 46 -11.45 -2.93 -168.06
C LEU A 46 -10.03 -2.68 -167.53
N GLN A 47 -9.19 -1.99 -168.31
CA GLN A 47 -7.83 -1.63 -167.92
C GLN A 47 -7.81 -0.60 -166.77
N GLU A 48 -8.70 0.39 -166.80
CA GLU A 48 -8.87 1.38 -165.72
C GLU A 48 -9.41 0.73 -164.42
N TYR A 49 -10.31 -0.24 -164.54
CA TYR A 49 -10.84 -1.00 -163.40
C TYR A 49 -9.75 -1.83 -162.69
N ASN A 50 -8.89 -2.50 -163.47
CA ASN A 50 -7.79 -3.29 -162.91
C ASN A 50 -6.76 -2.42 -162.16
N SER A 51 -6.44 -1.24 -162.68
CA SER A 51 -5.52 -0.29 -162.03
C SER A 51 -6.08 0.21 -160.69
N SER A 52 -7.39 0.47 -160.63
CA SER A 52 -8.09 0.88 -159.41
C SER A 52 -8.10 -0.22 -158.33
N LEU A 53 -8.27 -1.48 -158.73
CA LEU A 53 -8.22 -2.64 -157.83
C LEU A 53 -6.83 -2.85 -157.21
N GLN A 54 -5.75 -2.66 -157.97
CA GLN A 54 -4.39 -2.72 -157.44
C GLN A 54 -4.13 -1.64 -156.38
N LEU A 55 -4.60 -0.40 -156.62
CA LEU A 55 -4.45 0.69 -155.65
C LEU A 55 -5.22 0.42 -154.34
N TYR A 56 -6.42 -0.16 -154.45
CA TYR A 56 -7.24 -0.52 -153.30
C TYR A 56 -6.59 -1.61 -152.43
N ASN A 57 -6.04 -2.66 -153.06
CA ASN A 57 -5.34 -3.72 -152.33
C ASN A 57 -4.09 -3.21 -151.60
N SER A 58 -3.32 -2.30 -152.21
CA SER A 58 -2.15 -1.70 -151.56
C SER A 58 -2.53 -0.85 -150.34
N LYS A 59 -3.70 -0.21 -150.35
CA LYS A 59 -4.21 0.56 -149.21
C LYS A 59 -4.65 -0.32 -148.06
N LEU A 60 -5.40 -1.40 -148.35
CA LEU A 60 -5.82 -2.41 -147.37
C LEU A 60 -4.63 -3.08 -146.65
N GLN A 61 -3.54 -3.34 -147.38
CA GLN A 61 -2.33 -3.90 -146.79
C GLN A 61 -1.68 -2.93 -145.78
N GLY A 62 -1.67 -1.64 -146.08
CA GLY A 62 -1.16 -0.60 -145.17
C GLY A 62 -2.01 -0.42 -143.91
N ASP A 63 -3.33 -0.41 -144.06
CA ASP A 63 -4.26 -0.31 -142.92
C ASP A 63 -4.13 -1.53 -141.96
N LEU A 64 -3.79 -2.71 -142.51
CA LEU A 64 -3.56 -3.93 -141.72
C LEU A 64 -2.29 -3.84 -140.85
N ASP A 65 -1.19 -3.31 -141.40
CA ASP A 65 0.07 -3.17 -140.67
C ASP A 65 -0.02 -2.13 -139.54
N GLU A 66 -0.77 -1.04 -139.74
CA GLU A 66 -1.01 -0.02 -138.71
C GLU A 66 -1.83 -0.57 -137.52
N ALA A 67 -2.80 -1.45 -137.80
CA ALA A 67 -3.58 -2.13 -136.77
C ALA A 67 -2.73 -3.10 -135.91
N HIS A 68 -1.75 -3.78 -136.50
CA HIS A 68 -0.87 -4.69 -135.75
C HIS A 68 0.06 -3.95 -134.77
N GLU A 69 0.61 -2.79 -135.15
CA GLU A 69 1.48 -2.01 -134.26
C GLU A 69 0.71 -1.37 -133.09
N THR A 70 -0.56 -1.02 -133.27
CA THR A 70 -1.41 -0.52 -132.18
C THR A 70 -1.75 -1.61 -131.16
N ILE A 71 -2.05 -2.83 -131.60
CA ILE A 71 -2.31 -3.97 -130.69
C ILE A 71 -1.07 -4.30 -129.86
N LYS A 72 0.10 -4.36 -130.48
CA LYS A 72 1.37 -4.67 -129.80
C LYS A 72 1.73 -3.65 -128.71
N ARG A 73 1.43 -2.37 -128.94
CA ARG A 73 1.62 -1.30 -127.96
C ARG A 73 0.70 -1.50 -126.74
N GLY A 74 -0.57 -1.83 -126.97
CA GLY A 74 -1.55 -2.08 -125.91
C GLY A 74 -1.20 -3.30 -125.04
N GLU A 75 -0.65 -4.37 -125.62
CA GLU A 75 -0.23 -5.53 -124.83
C GLU A 75 0.91 -5.22 -123.86
N LYS A 76 1.85 -4.37 -124.27
CA LYS A 76 2.99 -3.95 -123.43
C LYS A 76 2.53 -3.10 -122.24
N GLU A 77 1.55 -2.22 -122.44
CA GLU A 77 0.95 -1.44 -121.35
C GLU A 77 0.17 -2.32 -120.38
N ARG A 78 -0.58 -3.31 -120.89
CA ARG A 78 -1.29 -4.29 -120.05
C ARG A 78 -0.35 -5.05 -119.13
N THR A 79 0.81 -5.50 -119.61
CA THR A 79 1.79 -6.22 -118.77
C THR A 79 2.35 -5.36 -117.64
N GLY A 80 2.62 -4.07 -117.88
CA GLY A 80 3.13 -3.16 -116.84
C GLY A 80 2.12 -2.87 -115.72
N ILE A 81 0.82 -2.79 -116.05
CA ILE A 81 -0.23 -2.57 -115.04
C ILE A 81 -0.37 -3.80 -114.13
N VAL A 82 -0.25 -5.01 -114.68
CA VAL A 82 -0.37 -6.25 -113.90
C VAL A 82 0.76 -6.39 -112.87
N GLU A 83 2.00 -6.03 -113.23
CA GLU A 83 3.12 -6.02 -112.28
C GLU A 83 2.91 -5.01 -111.13
N ASN A 84 2.42 -3.80 -111.45
CA ASN A 84 2.16 -2.78 -110.43
C ASN A 84 1.08 -3.20 -109.42
N ILE A 85 0.02 -3.86 -109.89
CA ILE A 85 -1.03 -4.42 -109.00
C ILE A 85 -0.45 -5.50 -108.09
N GLY A 86 0.47 -6.33 -108.60
CA GLY A 86 1.18 -7.33 -107.80
C GLY A 86 2.00 -6.71 -106.67
N ASN A 87 2.76 -5.66 -106.97
CA ASN A 87 3.58 -4.94 -105.99
C ASN A 87 2.73 -4.27 -104.89
N LEU A 88 1.65 -3.59 -105.27
CA LEU A 88 0.72 -2.95 -104.33
C LEU A 88 0.02 -3.96 -103.41
N LYS A 89 -0.36 -5.14 -103.92
CA LYS A 89 -0.91 -6.22 -103.10
C LYS A 89 0.11 -6.75 -102.09
N GLY A 90 1.39 -6.86 -102.48
CA GLY A 90 2.47 -7.25 -101.57
C GLY A 90 2.67 -6.26 -100.43
N GLN A 91 2.68 -4.96 -100.73
CA GLN A 91 2.79 -3.91 -99.72
C GLN A 91 1.60 -3.86 -98.76
N PHE A 92 0.37 -4.05 -99.27
CA PHE A 92 -0.82 -4.09 -98.42
C PHE A 92 -0.77 -5.25 -97.41
N LYS A 93 -0.30 -6.42 -97.86
CA LYS A 93 -0.16 -7.59 -96.98
C LYS A 93 0.90 -7.37 -95.90
N ALA A 94 2.05 -6.79 -96.25
CA ALA A 94 3.11 -6.47 -95.28
C ALA A 94 2.64 -5.48 -94.20
N LEU A 95 1.90 -4.43 -94.57
CA LEU A 95 1.33 -3.46 -93.63
C LEU A 95 0.26 -4.11 -92.73
N GLN A 96 -0.54 -5.02 -93.26
CA GLN A 96 -1.55 -5.76 -92.50
C GLN A 96 -0.90 -6.66 -91.43
N ASP A 97 0.19 -7.35 -91.78
CA ASP A 97 0.94 -8.20 -90.85
C ASP A 97 1.64 -7.35 -89.75
N GLN A 98 2.17 -6.17 -90.10
CA GLN A 98 2.81 -5.26 -89.15
C GLN A 98 1.80 -4.65 -88.15
N LEU A 99 0.59 -4.33 -88.60
CA LEU A 99 -0.50 -3.89 -87.73
C LEU A 99 -0.93 -5.00 -86.75
N ALA A 100 -1.01 -6.24 -87.23
CA ALA A 100 -1.34 -7.38 -86.38
C ALA A 100 -0.28 -7.61 -85.29
N ALA A 101 1.01 -7.56 -85.65
CA ALA A 101 2.11 -7.69 -84.69
C ALA A 101 2.11 -6.57 -83.64
N SER A 102 1.84 -5.31 -84.06
CA SER A 102 1.77 -4.18 -83.13
C SER A 102 0.60 -4.30 -82.14
N LYS A 103 -0.53 -4.87 -82.56
CA LYS A 103 -1.69 -5.10 -81.66
C LYS A 103 -1.37 -6.14 -80.59
N VAL A 104 -0.74 -7.26 -80.97
CA VAL A 104 -0.33 -8.30 -80.01
C VAL A 104 0.64 -7.74 -78.98
N SER A 105 1.65 -6.96 -79.41
CA SER A 105 2.59 -6.32 -78.49
C SER A 105 1.92 -5.33 -77.53
N GLN A 106 0.89 -4.60 -77.97
CA GLN A 106 0.16 -3.66 -77.12
C GLN A 106 -0.67 -4.39 -76.05
N ASP A 107 -1.29 -5.52 -76.41
CA ASP A 107 -2.05 -6.36 -75.46
C ASP A 107 -1.14 -6.98 -74.40
N ASP A 108 0.08 -7.42 -74.75
CA ASP A 108 1.04 -7.95 -73.79
C ASP A 108 1.53 -6.88 -72.80
N ILE A 109 1.77 -5.65 -73.27
CA ILE A 109 2.12 -4.52 -72.39
C ILE A 109 0.97 -4.15 -71.45
N MET A 110 -0.29 -4.21 -71.93
CA MET A 110 -1.45 -3.97 -71.07
C MET A 110 -1.57 -5.01 -69.95
N LYS A 111 -1.35 -6.30 -70.24
CA LYS A 111 -1.34 -7.35 -69.21
C LYS A 111 -0.27 -7.13 -68.15
N GLN A 112 0.97 -6.83 -68.56
CA GLN A 112 2.06 -6.55 -67.62
C GLN A 112 1.77 -5.32 -66.75
N LYS A 113 1.15 -4.27 -67.32
CA LYS A 113 0.72 -3.10 -66.56
C LYS A 113 -0.32 -3.48 -65.50
N ASP A 114 -1.30 -4.30 -65.85
CA ASP A 114 -2.35 -4.71 -64.91
C ASP A 114 -1.80 -5.59 -63.78
N GLU A 115 -0.82 -6.46 -64.07
CA GLU A 115 -0.10 -7.24 -63.05
C GLU A 115 0.64 -6.35 -62.05
N LEU A 116 1.40 -5.35 -62.54
CA LEU A 116 2.11 -4.40 -61.68
C LEU A 116 1.15 -3.54 -60.83
N VAL A 117 0.01 -3.15 -61.39
CA VAL A 117 -1.04 -2.42 -60.64
C VAL A 117 -1.56 -3.28 -59.48
N ASN A 118 -1.80 -4.57 -59.72
CA ASN A 118 -2.25 -5.49 -58.68
C ASN A 118 -1.19 -5.68 -57.59
N GLU A 119 0.09 -5.79 -57.96
CA GLU A 119 1.20 -5.90 -57.00
C GLU A 119 1.34 -4.63 -56.14
N ILE A 120 1.23 -3.44 -56.74
CA ILE A 120 1.24 -2.17 -56.01
C ILE A 120 0.06 -2.09 -55.03
N VAL A 121 -1.11 -2.57 -55.41
CA VAL A 121 -2.27 -2.64 -54.52
C VAL A 121 -2.00 -3.60 -53.36
N GLY A 122 -1.43 -4.78 -53.63
CA GLY A 122 -1.03 -5.75 -52.59
C GLY A 122 -0.04 -5.15 -51.58
N LEU A 123 1.05 -4.55 -52.07
CA LEU A 123 2.06 -3.92 -51.22
C LEU A 123 1.51 -2.75 -50.40
N LYS A 124 0.54 -1.99 -50.93
CA LYS A 124 -0.13 -0.93 -50.16
C LYS A 124 -0.94 -1.49 -48.99
N VAL A 125 -1.61 -2.64 -49.18
CA VAL A 125 -2.36 -3.31 -48.11
C VAL A 125 -1.41 -3.81 -47.02
N GLU A 126 -0.29 -4.43 -47.39
CA GLU A 126 0.72 -4.90 -46.43
C GLU A 126 1.32 -3.75 -45.63
N ILE A 127 1.67 -2.63 -46.28
CA ILE A 127 2.18 -1.43 -45.59
C ILE A 127 1.13 -0.88 -44.61
N GLN A 128 -0.15 -0.92 -44.96
CA GLN A 128 -1.20 -0.47 -44.05
C GLN A 128 -1.33 -1.39 -42.85
N GLN A 129 -1.30 -2.70 -43.05
CA GLN A 129 -1.32 -3.68 -41.94
C GLN A 129 -0.13 -3.49 -41.00
N VAL A 130 1.09 -3.30 -41.52
CA VAL A 130 2.28 -3.08 -40.70
C VAL A 130 2.18 -1.77 -39.90
N LYS A 131 1.57 -0.72 -40.47
CA LYS A 131 1.31 0.53 -39.73
C LYS A 131 0.30 0.31 -38.60
N ASP A 132 -0.78 -0.39 -38.88
CA ASP A 132 -1.82 -0.68 -37.88
C ASP A 132 -1.27 -1.54 -36.73
N ASP A 133 -0.40 -2.52 -37.04
CA ASP A 133 0.30 -3.35 -36.05
C ASP A 133 1.31 -2.54 -35.23
N ARG A 134 2.11 -1.67 -35.88
CA ARG A 134 3.03 -0.76 -35.20
C ARG A 134 2.27 0.14 -34.21
N ASP A 135 1.17 0.72 -34.65
CA ASP A 135 0.39 1.65 -33.81
C ASP A 135 -0.24 0.92 -32.62
N ARG A 136 -0.66 -0.35 -32.81
CA ARG A 136 -1.10 -1.23 -31.72
C ARG A 136 0.01 -1.50 -30.71
N HIS A 137 1.21 -1.87 -31.16
CA HIS A 137 2.35 -2.12 -30.28
C HIS A 137 2.81 -0.86 -29.52
N ILE A 138 2.77 0.31 -30.16
CA ILE A 138 3.05 1.59 -29.49
C ILE A 138 2.06 1.81 -28.33
N MET A 139 0.78 1.47 -28.53
CA MET A 139 -0.23 1.62 -27.49
C MET A 139 -0.03 0.62 -26.34
N GLU A 140 0.33 -0.63 -26.63
CA GLU A 140 0.68 -1.63 -25.61
C GLU A 140 1.88 -1.20 -24.76
N VAL A 141 2.96 -0.71 -25.40
CA VAL A 141 4.15 -0.21 -24.68
C VAL A 141 3.81 0.94 -23.75
N LYS A 142 2.97 1.89 -24.19
CA LYS A 142 2.51 3.00 -23.33
C LYS A 142 1.71 2.50 -22.13
N ASN A 143 0.83 1.51 -22.32
CA ASN A 143 0.04 0.94 -21.22
C ASN A 143 0.95 0.23 -20.21
N LEU A 144 1.90 -0.59 -20.69
CA LEU A 144 2.87 -1.27 -19.82
C LEU A 144 3.78 -0.28 -19.08
N GLN A 145 4.20 0.81 -19.72
CA GLN A 145 4.94 1.88 -19.05
C GLN A 145 4.12 2.54 -17.93
N ALA A 146 2.82 2.79 -18.16
CA ALA A 146 1.93 3.35 -17.15
C ALA A 146 1.68 2.38 -15.97
N GLU A 147 1.67 1.06 -16.21
CA GLU A 147 1.61 0.06 -15.14
C GLU A 147 2.92 -0.02 -14.34
N ALA A 148 4.07 0.08 -15.01
CA ALA A 148 5.38 0.10 -14.36
C ALA A 148 5.56 1.32 -13.45
N THR A 149 5.08 2.50 -13.86
CA THR A 149 5.11 3.69 -12.98
C THR A 149 4.24 3.49 -11.74
N LYS A 150 3.06 2.90 -11.88
CA LYS A 150 2.20 2.58 -10.72
C LYS A 150 2.87 1.59 -9.76
N GLN A 151 3.61 0.61 -10.26
CA GLN A 151 4.36 -0.32 -9.39
C GLN A 151 5.46 0.38 -8.58
N ASN A 152 6.13 1.39 -9.14
CA ASN A 152 7.09 2.19 -8.40
C ASN A 152 6.41 3.00 -7.29
N ASP A 153 5.25 3.62 -7.56
CA ASP A 153 4.48 4.33 -6.54
C ASP A 153 4.09 3.40 -5.37
N PHE A 154 3.66 2.17 -5.67
CA PHE A 154 3.37 1.18 -4.63
C PHE A 154 4.60 0.77 -3.82
N LYS A 155 5.79 0.71 -4.45
CA LYS A 155 7.04 0.37 -3.76
C LYS A 155 7.43 1.44 -2.74
N ASP A 156 7.25 2.71 -3.10
CA ASP A 156 7.54 3.83 -2.19
C ASP A 156 6.60 3.82 -0.98
N ILE A 157 5.30 3.56 -1.21
CA ILE A 157 4.30 3.40 -0.13
C ILE A 157 4.67 2.22 0.78
N ILE A 158 5.10 1.08 0.23
CA ILE A 158 5.53 -0.08 1.04
C ILE A 158 6.74 0.29 1.91
N SER A 159 7.74 0.95 1.34
CA SER A 159 8.92 1.42 2.08
C SER A 159 8.53 2.35 3.24
N GLU A 160 7.61 3.29 2.99
CA GLU A 160 7.13 4.20 4.03
C GLU A 160 6.37 3.45 5.13
N LEU A 161 5.48 2.53 4.77
CA LEU A 161 4.75 1.68 5.72
C LEU A 161 5.68 0.78 6.54
N GLU A 162 6.73 0.22 5.94
CA GLU A 162 7.75 -0.57 6.63
C GLU A 162 8.51 0.28 7.65
N SER A 163 8.88 1.51 7.29
CA SER A 163 9.53 2.44 8.20
C SER A 163 8.64 2.79 9.40
N LYS A 164 7.35 3.02 9.14
CA LYS A 164 6.35 3.34 10.18
C LYS A 164 6.06 2.14 11.07
N ARG A 165 5.98 0.94 10.51
CA ARG A 165 5.85 -0.31 11.28
C ARG A 165 7.06 -0.50 12.19
N SER A 166 8.27 -0.24 11.68
CA SER A 166 9.50 -0.35 12.45
C SER A 166 9.53 0.63 13.63
N SER A 167 9.13 1.90 13.42
CA SER A 167 9.05 2.86 14.53
C SER A 167 7.98 2.50 15.56
N GLN A 168 6.79 2.07 15.11
CA GLN A 168 5.72 1.64 16.01
C GLN A 168 6.10 0.40 16.82
N ASN A 169 6.80 -0.56 16.23
CA ASN A 169 7.28 -1.73 16.96
C ASN A 169 8.27 -1.36 18.07
N LYS A 170 9.18 -0.40 17.82
CA LYS A 170 10.09 0.10 18.85
C LYS A 170 9.34 0.79 20.00
N GLU A 171 8.35 1.61 19.68
CA GLU A 171 7.52 2.28 20.68
C GLU A 171 6.72 1.26 21.52
N ILE A 172 6.22 0.19 20.91
CA ILE A 172 5.56 -0.91 21.61
C ILE A 172 6.53 -1.63 22.56
N GLU A 173 7.75 -1.95 22.11
CA GLU A 173 8.78 -2.57 22.96
C GLU A 173 9.11 -1.67 24.17
N GLU A 174 9.31 -0.37 23.94
CA GLU A 174 9.58 0.59 25.03
C GLU A 174 8.42 0.68 26.03
N LEU A 175 7.17 0.70 25.56
CA LEU A 175 5.99 0.70 26.43
C LEU A 175 5.84 -0.62 27.21
N GLN A 176 6.17 -1.76 26.60
CA GLN A 176 6.17 -3.05 27.28
C GLN A 176 7.20 -3.11 28.40
N ASP A 177 8.42 -2.61 28.16
CA ASP A 177 9.46 -2.53 29.18
C ASP A 177 9.06 -1.61 30.34
N GLN A 178 8.44 -0.46 30.03
CA GLN A 178 7.91 0.44 31.06
C GLN A 178 6.78 -0.20 31.88
N LEU A 179 5.88 -0.94 31.23
CA LEU A 179 4.80 -1.66 31.90
C LEU A 179 5.36 -2.68 32.89
N VAL A 180 6.30 -3.53 32.46
CA VAL A 180 6.94 -4.53 33.33
C VAL A 180 7.68 -3.87 34.50
N ALA A 181 8.36 -2.75 34.26
CA ALA A 181 9.02 -2.00 35.33
C ALA A 181 8.01 -1.43 36.35
N SER A 182 6.86 -0.93 35.88
CA SER A 182 5.78 -0.43 36.73
C SER A 182 5.13 -1.54 37.55
N GLU A 183 4.83 -2.68 36.93
CA GLU A 183 4.26 -3.86 37.61
C GLU A 183 5.18 -4.38 38.72
N ARG A 184 6.49 -4.46 38.46
CA ARG A 184 7.48 -4.83 39.49
C ARG A 184 7.50 -3.85 40.66
N LYS A 185 7.44 -2.54 40.39
CA LYS A 185 7.39 -1.52 41.45
C LYS A 185 6.12 -1.64 42.29
N LEU A 186 4.98 -1.90 41.64
CA LEU A 186 3.71 -2.10 42.32
C LEU A 186 3.79 -3.34 43.23
N GLN A 187 4.31 -4.46 42.72
CA GLN A 187 4.48 -5.69 43.51
C GLN A 187 5.37 -5.49 44.74
N VAL A 188 6.46 -4.74 44.62
CA VAL A 188 7.34 -4.42 45.76
C VAL A 188 6.64 -3.51 46.77
N ALA A 189 5.85 -2.53 46.29
CA ALA A 189 5.06 -1.67 47.17
C ALA A 189 3.97 -2.47 47.91
N ASP A 190 3.31 -3.41 47.24
CA ASP A 190 2.28 -4.27 47.83
C ASP A 190 2.89 -5.17 48.92
N LEU A 191 4.06 -5.78 48.68
CA LEU A 191 4.79 -6.54 49.69
C LEU A 191 5.17 -5.67 50.90
N SER A 192 5.70 -4.46 50.66
CA SER A 192 6.07 -3.56 51.76
C SER A 192 4.87 -3.09 52.57
N THR A 193 3.71 -2.86 51.93
CA THR A 193 2.49 -2.48 52.65
C THR A 193 1.95 -3.64 53.47
N PHE A 194 2.02 -4.86 52.95
CA PHE A 194 1.65 -6.07 53.70
C PHE A 194 2.53 -6.29 54.94
N GLU A 195 3.85 -6.12 54.83
CA GLU A 195 4.77 -6.19 55.98
C GLU A 195 4.40 -5.16 57.06
N LYS A 196 4.12 -3.91 56.67
CA LYS A 196 3.72 -2.86 57.61
C LYS A 196 2.38 -3.13 58.28
N ILE A 197 1.43 -3.75 57.58
CA ILE A 197 0.13 -4.13 58.16
C ILE A 197 0.35 -5.19 59.24
N ASN A 198 1.15 -6.21 58.96
CA ASN A 198 1.48 -7.25 59.94
C ASN A 198 2.20 -6.68 61.17
N GLU A 199 3.22 -5.83 60.96
CA GLU A 199 3.91 -5.16 62.07
C GLU A 199 2.94 -4.32 62.93
N PHE A 200 1.99 -3.63 62.29
CA PHE A 200 0.99 -2.85 63.00
C PHE A 200 0.02 -3.74 63.79
N GLU A 201 -0.38 -4.88 63.24
CA GLU A 201 -1.23 -5.86 63.95
C GLU A 201 -0.50 -6.45 65.17
N GLU A 202 0.78 -6.82 65.04
CA GLU A 202 1.59 -7.32 66.16
C GLU A 202 1.77 -6.25 67.27
N GLN A 203 2.01 -5.00 66.88
CA GLN A 203 2.08 -3.88 67.83
C GLN A 203 0.75 -3.67 68.54
N LYS A 204 -0.37 -3.79 67.82
CA LYS A 204 -1.72 -3.62 68.39
C LYS A 204 -2.01 -4.70 69.43
N GLU A 205 -1.68 -5.96 69.15
CA GLU A 205 -1.82 -7.06 70.13
C GLU A 205 -0.96 -6.82 71.37
N SER A 206 0.30 -6.40 71.18
CA SER A 206 1.20 -6.06 72.29
C SER A 206 0.66 -4.93 73.17
N ILE A 207 0.03 -3.92 72.57
CA ILE A 207 -0.60 -2.81 73.31
C ILE A 207 -1.80 -3.31 74.13
N ILE A 208 -2.61 -4.22 73.59
CA ILE A 208 -3.76 -4.80 74.31
C ILE A 208 -3.27 -5.58 75.53
N GLU A 209 -2.24 -6.42 75.36
CA GLU A 209 -1.65 -7.19 76.45
C GLU A 209 -1.08 -6.26 77.54
N LEU A 210 -0.30 -5.25 77.16
CA LEU A 210 0.29 -4.30 78.10
C LEU A 210 -0.77 -3.51 78.88
N LYS A 211 -1.87 -3.11 78.22
CA LYS A 211 -2.98 -2.44 78.91
C LYS A 211 -3.65 -3.36 79.92
N SER A 212 -3.92 -4.61 79.56
CA SER A 212 -4.51 -5.58 80.49
C SER A 212 -3.61 -5.83 81.71
N ARG A 213 -2.29 -5.94 81.50
CA ARG A 213 -1.31 -6.09 82.59
C ARG A 213 -1.23 -4.85 83.49
N LEU A 214 -1.36 -3.66 82.90
CA LEU A 214 -1.38 -2.41 83.65
C LEU A 214 -2.62 -2.34 84.56
N GLU A 215 -3.80 -2.63 84.02
CA GLU A 215 -5.04 -2.67 84.78
C GLU A 215 -4.97 -3.67 85.95
N GLU A 216 -4.42 -4.86 85.71
CA GLU A 216 -4.22 -5.87 86.75
C GLU A 216 -3.26 -5.39 87.86
N ALA A 217 -2.16 -4.72 87.47
CA ALA A 217 -1.19 -4.18 88.41
C ALA A 217 -1.77 -3.03 89.26
N GLU A 218 -2.56 -2.14 88.64
CA GLU A 218 -3.25 -1.05 89.35
C GLU A 218 -4.24 -1.60 90.38
N LEU A 219 -5.03 -2.61 90.01
CA LEU A 219 -5.95 -3.28 90.94
C LEU A 219 -5.20 -3.89 92.13
N LYS A 220 -4.11 -4.63 91.86
CA LYS A 220 -3.26 -5.21 92.91
C LYS A 220 -2.67 -4.15 93.83
N LEU A 221 -2.27 -2.99 93.31
CA LEU A 221 -1.75 -1.87 94.10
C LEU A 221 -2.84 -1.32 95.02
N ILE A 222 -4.04 -1.06 94.50
CA ILE A 222 -5.18 -0.56 95.29
C ILE A 222 -5.55 -1.53 96.40
N GLU A 223 -5.65 -2.83 96.09
CA GLU A 223 -5.93 -3.88 97.07
C GLU A 223 -4.81 -3.99 98.12
N GLY A 224 -3.55 -3.94 97.68
CA GLY A 224 -2.38 -3.96 98.54
C GLY A 224 -2.34 -2.77 99.51
N GLU A 225 -2.63 -1.56 99.04
CA GLU A 225 -2.74 -0.37 99.89
C GLU A 225 -3.88 -0.48 100.90
N LYS A 226 -5.04 -0.98 100.47
CA LYS A 226 -6.20 -1.21 101.35
C LYS A 226 -5.85 -2.21 102.44
N LEU A 227 -5.16 -3.30 102.09
CA LEU A 227 -4.70 -4.29 103.04
C LEU A 227 -3.64 -3.72 103.99
N ARG A 228 -2.67 -2.95 103.48
CA ARG A 228 -1.66 -2.26 104.31
C ARG A 228 -2.32 -1.35 105.34
N LYS A 229 -3.28 -0.51 104.92
CA LYS A 229 -4.03 0.38 105.82
C LYS A 229 -4.77 -0.40 106.90
N LYS A 230 -5.45 -1.49 106.53
CA LYS A 230 -6.17 -2.37 107.47
C LYS A 230 -5.22 -2.99 108.49
N LEU A 231 -4.13 -3.62 108.03
CA LEU A 231 -3.15 -4.27 108.90
C LEU A 231 -2.44 -3.27 109.81
N HIS A 232 -2.05 -2.11 109.26
CA HIS A 232 -1.46 -1.02 110.04
C HIS A 232 -2.38 -0.57 111.17
N ASN A 233 -3.66 -0.34 110.87
CA ASN A 233 -4.65 0.02 111.89
C ASN A 233 -4.81 -1.08 112.95
N THR A 234 -4.92 -2.35 112.55
CA THR A 234 -4.99 -3.47 113.51
C THR A 234 -3.76 -3.53 114.41
N ILE A 235 -2.55 -3.33 113.87
CA ILE A 235 -1.32 -3.28 114.67
C ILE A 235 -1.37 -2.10 115.66
N GLN A 236 -1.82 -0.92 115.23
CA GLN A 236 -1.93 0.24 116.13
C GLN A 236 -2.97 0.01 117.23
N GLU A 237 -4.12 -0.60 116.93
CA GLU A 237 -5.16 -0.95 117.91
C GLU A 237 -4.64 -1.97 118.93
N LEU A 238 -3.93 -3.01 118.47
CA LEU A 238 -3.31 -4.02 119.35
C LEU A 238 -2.22 -3.44 120.25
N LYS A 239 -1.47 -2.44 119.77
CA LYS A 239 -0.50 -1.68 120.58
C LYS A 239 -1.17 -0.70 121.55
N GLY A 240 -2.48 -0.44 121.41
CA GLY A 240 -3.22 0.52 122.20
C GLY A 240 -3.36 1.88 121.50
N ASN A 241 -4.59 2.40 121.55
CA ASN A 241 -4.96 3.72 121.00
C ASN A 241 -4.39 4.89 121.83
N ILE A 242 -4.10 4.64 123.11
CA ILE A 242 -3.41 5.57 124.00
C ILE A 242 -2.12 4.89 124.41
N ARG A 243 -1.00 5.56 124.15
CA ARG A 243 0.34 5.11 124.52
C ARG A 243 1.03 6.20 125.33
N VAL A 244 1.70 5.79 126.39
CA VAL A 244 2.46 6.65 127.29
C VAL A 244 3.92 6.23 127.22
N PHE A 245 4.74 7.13 126.70
CA PHE A 245 6.19 6.96 126.67
C PHE A 245 6.85 7.83 127.73
N CYS A 246 7.81 7.26 128.45
CA CYS A 246 8.67 8.02 129.36
C CYS A 246 9.99 8.29 128.65
N ARG A 247 10.44 9.55 128.64
CA ARG A 247 11.77 9.91 128.13
C ARG A 247 12.56 10.61 129.23
N VAL A 248 13.70 10.03 129.57
CA VAL A 248 14.65 10.63 130.51
C VAL A 248 15.69 11.39 129.70
N ARG A 249 15.84 12.70 129.94
CA ARG A 249 16.85 13.51 129.25
C ARG A 249 18.25 13.25 129.83
N PRO A 250 19.33 13.46 129.05
CA PRO A 250 20.67 13.62 129.59
C PRO A 250 20.77 14.73 130.63
N LEU A 251 21.71 14.56 131.56
CA LEU A 251 22.14 15.63 132.46
C LEU A 251 22.84 16.74 131.66
N LEU A 252 22.56 18.00 131.99
CA LEU A 252 23.18 19.16 131.35
C LEU A 252 24.53 19.48 132.01
N SER A 253 25.47 20.03 131.25
CA SER A 253 26.78 20.46 131.74
C SER A 253 26.62 21.56 132.81
N GLY A 254 26.74 21.20 134.09
CA GLY A 254 26.53 22.09 135.24
C GLY A 254 25.57 21.55 136.30
N GLU A 255 24.85 20.46 136.01
CA GLU A 255 24.07 19.70 137.01
C GLU A 255 25.05 18.76 137.77
N ASN A 256 25.26 18.98 139.07
CA ASN A 256 26.29 18.29 139.86
C ASN A 256 25.98 16.78 139.99
N SER A 257 26.91 15.95 139.51
CA SER A 257 26.77 14.51 139.28
C SER A 257 26.86 13.60 140.53
N SER A 258 26.95 14.14 141.75
CA SER A 258 27.32 13.34 142.93
C SER A 258 26.16 12.74 143.74
N GLU A 259 24.94 13.29 143.71
CA GLU A 259 23.78 12.75 144.45
C GLU A 259 22.56 12.40 143.59
N GLU A 260 22.35 13.09 142.46
CA GLU A 260 21.14 12.92 141.63
C GLU A 260 21.20 11.71 140.68
N ALA A 261 22.39 11.24 140.32
CA ALA A 261 22.59 10.10 139.42
C ALA A 261 22.18 8.74 140.03
N LYS A 262 21.96 8.67 141.36
CA LYS A 262 21.56 7.44 142.07
C LYS A 262 20.04 7.30 142.28
N THR A 263 19.26 8.26 141.81
CA THR A 263 17.81 8.33 142.07
C THR A 263 17.00 7.51 141.07
N ILE A 264 17.49 7.28 139.85
CA ILE A 264 16.75 6.59 138.78
C ILE A 264 17.47 5.29 138.41
N SER A 265 16.74 4.18 138.35
CA SER A 265 17.24 2.90 137.86
C SER A 265 16.28 2.28 136.84
N TYR A 266 16.84 1.54 135.89
CA TYR A 266 16.08 0.89 134.81
C TYR A 266 16.08 -0.62 135.05
N PRO A 267 14.91 -1.25 135.30
CA PRO A 267 14.84 -2.67 135.57
C PRO A 267 15.32 -3.50 134.36
N THR A 268 16.12 -4.52 134.61
CA THR A 268 16.57 -5.49 133.58
C THR A 268 15.76 -6.79 133.58
N SER A 269 14.77 -6.92 134.47
CA SER A 269 13.86 -8.07 134.50
C SER A 269 13.07 -8.17 133.19
N LEU A 270 12.85 -9.38 132.69
CA LEU A 270 12.22 -9.65 131.39
C LEU A 270 10.89 -8.92 131.18
N GLU A 271 10.08 -8.77 132.22
CA GLU A 271 8.75 -8.13 132.13
C GLU A 271 8.80 -6.61 132.02
N ALA A 272 9.83 -5.98 132.58
CA ALA A 272 9.98 -4.52 132.70
C ALA A 272 11.10 -3.95 131.82
N LEU A 273 11.83 -4.79 131.09
CA LEU A 273 12.90 -4.38 130.20
C LEU A 273 12.37 -3.42 129.13
N GLY A 274 12.88 -2.18 129.13
CA GLY A 274 12.47 -1.12 128.20
C GLY A 274 11.10 -0.49 128.49
N ARG A 275 10.41 -0.88 129.57
CA ARG A 275 9.08 -0.39 129.96
C ARG A 275 9.00 0.13 131.40
N GLY A 276 9.89 -0.33 132.27
CA GLY A 276 9.95 0.06 133.68
C GLY A 276 10.94 1.18 133.94
N ILE A 277 10.63 2.02 134.93
CA ILE A 277 11.54 3.01 135.51
C ILE A 277 11.31 3.08 137.02
N ASP A 278 12.39 2.96 137.78
CA ASP A 278 12.36 2.92 139.24
C ASP A 278 13.00 4.19 139.80
N LEU A 279 12.27 4.89 140.67
CA LEU A 279 12.68 6.14 141.32
C LEU A 279 12.89 5.91 142.82
N MET A 280 14.03 6.31 143.36
CA MET A 280 14.36 6.25 144.77
C MET A 280 14.21 7.63 145.41
N GLN A 281 13.10 7.86 146.13
CA GLN A 281 12.81 9.13 146.79
C GLN A 281 12.67 8.92 148.30
N ASN A 282 13.43 9.65 149.12
CA ASN A 282 13.39 9.59 150.59
C ASN A 282 13.56 8.16 151.16
N GLY A 283 14.36 7.32 150.50
CA GLY A 283 14.56 5.91 150.89
C GLY A 283 13.45 4.94 150.48
N GLN A 284 12.39 5.42 149.81
CA GLN A 284 11.33 4.57 149.23
C GLN A 284 11.54 4.40 147.72
N LYS A 285 11.30 3.17 147.24
CA LYS A 285 11.37 2.81 145.82
C LYS A 285 9.98 2.92 145.19
N HIS A 286 9.84 3.77 144.18
CA HIS A 286 8.64 3.92 143.37
C HIS A 286 8.87 3.33 141.98
N CYS A 287 8.14 2.28 141.63
CA CYS A 287 8.24 1.63 140.32
C CYS A 287 7.11 2.11 139.41
N PHE A 288 7.46 2.55 138.20
CA PHE A 288 6.50 2.98 137.18
C PHE A 288 6.66 2.15 135.91
N THR A 289 5.54 1.82 135.26
CA THR A 289 5.52 1.07 134.01
C THR A 289 4.84 1.90 132.93
N PHE A 290 5.47 1.96 131.76
CA PHE A 290 5.04 2.69 130.58
C PHE A 290 5.06 1.76 129.36
N ASP A 291 4.50 2.22 128.23
CA ASP A 291 4.56 1.46 126.98
C ASP A 291 6.00 1.35 126.45
N LYS A 292 6.81 2.39 126.70
CA LYS A 292 8.26 2.40 126.45
C LYS A 292 8.96 3.46 127.32
N VAL A 293 10.16 3.13 127.79
CA VAL A 293 11.05 4.05 128.52
C VAL A 293 12.31 4.29 127.69
N PHE A 294 12.50 5.55 127.28
CA PHE A 294 13.70 6.02 126.59
C PHE A 294 14.70 6.54 127.63
N VAL A 295 15.84 5.85 127.71
CA VAL A 295 16.98 6.21 128.57
C VAL A 295 17.70 7.45 128.04
N PRO A 296 18.57 8.11 128.83
CA PRO A 296 19.28 9.32 128.40
C PRO A 296 20.09 9.17 127.12
N SER A 297 20.57 7.97 126.78
CA SER A 297 21.31 7.71 125.55
C SER A 297 20.43 7.58 124.30
N ALA A 298 19.10 7.59 124.43
CA ALA A 298 18.18 7.47 123.29
C ALA A 298 18.19 8.74 122.43
N SER A 299 18.35 8.56 121.12
CA SER A 299 18.40 9.65 120.14
C SER A 299 17.00 10.19 119.80
N GLN A 300 16.94 11.30 119.04
CA GLN A 300 15.67 11.76 118.45
C GLN A 300 15.12 10.75 117.44
N GLU A 301 16.00 10.08 116.69
CA GLU A 301 15.63 9.06 115.72
C GLU A 301 14.96 7.86 116.41
N ASP A 302 15.50 7.38 117.54
CA ASP A 302 14.92 6.26 118.30
C ASP A 302 13.48 6.54 118.74
N ILE A 303 13.20 7.80 119.07
CA ILE A 303 11.87 8.27 119.47
C ILE A 303 10.98 8.40 118.23
N PHE A 304 11.50 8.96 117.14
CA PHE A 304 10.75 9.11 115.90
C PHE A 304 10.38 7.77 115.28
N VAL A 305 11.24 6.75 115.31
CA VAL A 305 10.93 5.40 114.81
C VAL A 305 9.67 4.85 115.46
N GLU A 306 9.49 5.04 116.76
CA GLU A 306 8.28 4.61 117.47
C GLU A 306 7.05 5.45 117.12
N ILE A 307 7.23 6.75 116.92
CA ILE A 307 6.15 7.69 116.59
C ILE A 307 5.77 7.63 115.09
N SER A 308 6.67 7.20 114.22
CA SER A 308 6.51 7.19 112.76
C SER A 308 5.27 6.40 112.32
N GLN A 309 4.92 5.36 113.08
CA GLN A 309 3.72 4.56 112.85
C GLN A 309 2.43 5.36 113.07
N LEU A 310 2.43 6.31 114.02
CA LEU A 310 1.31 7.22 114.24
C LEU A 310 1.22 8.25 113.10
N VAL A 311 2.35 8.72 112.55
CA VAL A 311 2.35 9.58 111.37
C VAL A 311 1.74 8.87 110.16
N GLN A 312 2.08 7.59 109.97
CA GLN A 312 1.46 6.76 108.94
C GLN A 312 -0.06 6.63 109.15
N SER A 313 -0.54 6.49 110.39
CA SER A 313 -1.97 6.50 110.68
C SER A 313 -2.64 7.82 110.33
N ALA A 314 -1.96 8.95 110.53
CA ALA A 314 -2.47 10.26 110.13
C ALA A 314 -2.61 10.37 108.59
N LEU A 315 -1.61 9.89 107.84
CA LEU A 315 -1.66 9.81 106.38
C LEU A 315 -2.76 8.85 105.88
N ASP A 316 -3.06 7.81 106.66
CA ASP A 316 -4.14 6.86 106.38
C ASP A 316 -5.53 7.40 106.73
N GLY A 317 -5.64 8.64 107.24
CA GLY A 317 -6.89 9.35 107.50
C GLY A 317 -7.37 9.34 108.96
N TYR A 318 -6.55 8.84 109.89
CA TYR A 318 -6.88 8.81 111.32
C TYR A 318 -6.44 10.08 112.03
N LYS A 319 -7.19 10.47 113.07
CA LYS A 319 -6.83 11.60 113.91
C LYS A 319 -5.79 11.17 114.94
N VAL A 320 -4.63 11.79 114.91
CA VAL A 320 -3.51 11.49 115.83
C VAL A 320 -3.19 12.72 116.64
N CYS A 321 -2.95 12.52 117.93
CA CYS A 321 -2.52 13.59 118.83
C CYS A 321 -1.33 13.12 119.65
N ILE A 322 -0.29 13.96 119.70
CA ILE A 322 0.94 13.69 120.45
C ILE A 322 1.09 14.81 121.46
N PHE A 323 1.18 14.43 122.74
CA PHE A 323 1.38 15.35 123.84
C PHE A 323 2.74 15.13 124.48
N ALA A 324 3.45 16.22 124.78
CA ALA A 324 4.64 16.20 125.61
C ALA A 324 4.30 16.78 126.99
N TYR A 325 4.43 15.98 128.05
CA TYR A 325 4.13 16.36 129.43
C TYR A 325 5.38 16.32 130.32
N GLY A 326 5.45 17.22 131.31
CA GLY A 326 6.55 17.29 132.27
C GLY A 326 6.81 18.72 132.78
N GLN A 327 7.63 18.87 133.81
CA GLN A 327 8.01 20.18 134.37
C GLN A 327 8.86 21.04 133.41
N THR A 328 9.04 22.32 133.73
CA THR A 328 9.99 23.18 132.98
C THR A 328 11.40 22.60 133.06
N GLY A 329 12.11 22.59 131.93
CA GLY A 329 13.46 21.97 131.83
C GLY A 329 13.48 20.45 131.65
N SER A 330 12.32 19.77 131.58
CA SER A 330 12.27 18.30 131.41
C SER A 330 12.52 17.80 129.98
N GLY A 331 12.69 18.69 129.00
CA GLY A 331 12.97 18.32 127.60
C GLY A 331 11.75 18.27 126.65
N LYS A 332 10.56 18.76 127.05
CA LYS A 332 9.36 18.78 126.18
C LYS A 332 9.60 19.41 124.79
N THR A 333 10.13 20.64 124.75
CA THR A 333 10.41 21.36 123.50
C THR A 333 11.46 20.63 122.67
N TYR A 334 12.51 20.10 123.31
CA TYR A 334 13.54 19.31 122.64
C TYR A 334 12.98 18.04 122.00
N THR A 335 12.07 17.33 122.69
CA THR A 335 11.39 16.16 122.13
C THR A 335 10.54 16.49 120.91
N MET A 336 9.76 17.58 120.96
CA MET A 336 8.83 17.92 119.88
C MET A 336 9.48 18.65 118.69
N MET A 337 10.50 19.47 118.92
CA MET A 337 11.08 20.36 117.91
C MET A 337 12.58 20.12 117.65
N GLY A 338 13.27 19.33 118.48
CA GLY A 338 14.72 19.14 118.37
C GLY A 338 15.50 20.41 118.70
N ARG A 339 16.75 20.51 118.21
CA ARG A 339 17.54 21.76 118.27
C ARG A 339 17.32 22.58 117.00
N PRO A 340 17.26 23.92 117.10
CA PRO A 340 17.26 24.78 115.92
C PRO A 340 18.51 24.50 115.07
N GLY A 341 18.33 24.06 113.83
CA GLY A 341 19.42 23.80 112.87
C GLY A 341 20.04 22.39 112.92
N ASN A 342 19.65 21.53 113.87
CA ASN A 342 20.03 20.11 113.88
C ASN A 342 18.91 19.28 114.55
N PRO A 343 18.04 18.61 113.77
CA PRO A 343 16.99 17.75 114.29
C PRO A 343 17.50 16.37 114.75
N GLU A 344 18.78 16.05 114.57
CA GLU A 344 19.44 14.80 115.01
C GLU A 344 19.47 14.61 116.53
#